data_AF-A0A6G3TZ61-F1
#
_entry.id   AF-A0A6G3TZ61-F1
#
_cell.length_a   1.000
_cell.length_b   1.000
_cell.length_c   1.000
_cell.angle_alpha   90.00
_cell.angle_beta   90.00
_cell.angle_gamma   90.00
#
_symmetry.space_group_name_H-M   'P 1'
#
loop_
_entity.id
_entity.type
_entity.pdbx_description
1 polymer ?
#
loop_
_entity_poly.entity_id
_entity_poly.type
_entity_poly.pdbx_seq_one_letter_code
_entity_poly.pdbx_strand_id
1 'polypeptide(L)' 'MSLVELIARADERGAAAAGVACLDRCIPLLGGDDEALRPLWASLAEGAADGDWAGQLEQVRGKLAALPGEDEA' A
#
# COMPACT_ATOMS: atom_id res chain seq x y z
N MET A 1 -26.05 7.19 3.86
CA MET A 1 -25.09 6.34 3.12
C MET A 1 -23.82 6.28 3.95
N SER A 2 -23.42 5.09 4.39
CA SER A 2 -22.23 4.88 5.22
C SER A 2 -20.98 4.68 4.37
N LEU A 3 -19.80 4.86 4.98
CA LEU A 3 -18.51 4.60 4.33
C LEU A 3 -18.41 3.16 3.79
N VAL A 4 -18.93 2.19 4.55
CA VAL A 4 -18.94 0.76 4.16
C VAL A 4 -19.73 0.55 2.87
N GLU A 5 -20.87 1.23 2.72
CA GLU A 5 -21.70 1.15 1.51
C GLU A 5 -21.06 1.82 0.29
N LEU A 6 -20.15 2.79 0.49
CA LEU A 6 -19.38 3.42 -0.58
C LEU A 6 -18.22 2.53 -1.00
N ILE A 7 -17.51 1.90 -0.05
CA ILE A 7 -16.42 0.95 -0.32
C ILE A 7 -16.96 -0.26 -1.09
N ALA A 8 -18.12 -0.79 -0.71
CA ALA A 8 -18.74 -1.94 -1.39
C ALA A 8 -19.14 -1.66 -2.86
N ARG A 9 -19.22 -0.38 -3.26
CA ARG A 9 -19.51 0.03 -4.65
C ARG A 9 -18.27 0.36 -5.46
N ALA A 10 -17.11 0.52 -4.81
CA ALA A 10 -15.87 0.84 -5.49
C ALA A 10 -15.39 -0.39 -6.27
N ASP A 11 -14.83 -0.14 -7.45
CA ASP A 11 -14.02 -1.13 -8.16
C ASP A 11 -12.79 -1.53 -7.30
N GLU A 12 -12.40 -2.80 -7.37
CA GLU A 12 -11.32 -3.37 -6.55
C GLU A 12 -9.98 -2.67 -6.78
N ARG A 13 -9.65 -2.38 -8.05
CA ARG A 13 -8.41 -1.72 -8.44
C ARG A 13 -8.44 -0.25 -8.04
N GLY A 14 -9.58 0.41 -8.21
CA GLY A 14 -9.80 1.78 -7.74
C GLY A 14 -9.65 1.91 -6.22
N ALA A 15 -10.20 0.98 -5.45
CA ALA A 15 -10.07 0.94 -3.99
C ALA A 15 -8.63 0.71 -3.56
N ALA A 16 -7.92 -0.22 -4.21
CA ALA A 16 -6.51 -0.48 -3.94
C ALA A 16 -5.63 0.75 -4.25
N ALA A 17 -5.81 1.39 -5.40
CA ALA A 17 -5.07 2.60 -5.76
C ALA A 17 -5.29 3.75 -4.77
N ALA A 18 -6.52 3.94 -4.30
CA ALA A 18 -6.82 4.95 -3.29
C ALA A 18 -6.10 4.65 -1.95
N GLY A 19 -6.06 3.38 -1.54
CA GLY A 19 -5.32 2.93 -0.36
C GLY A 19 -3.81 3.17 -0.47
N VAL A 20 -3.21 2.81 -1.60
CA VAL A 20 -1.77 3.03 -1.85
C VAL A 20 -1.43 4.53 -1.87
N ALA A 21 -2.25 5.38 -2.49
CA ALA A 21 -2.06 6.84 -2.48
C ALA A 21 -2.11 7.45 -1.08
N CYS A 22 -2.99 6.93 -0.21
CA CYS A 22 -3.05 7.38 1.18
C CYS A 22 -1.73 7.06 1.91
N LEU A 23 -1.23 5.83 1.74
CA LEU A 23 0.03 5.40 2.35
C LEU A 23 1.24 6.17 1.82
N ASP A 24 1.29 6.45 0.51
CA ASP A 24 2.33 7.24 -0.14
C ASP A 24 2.50 8.63 0.50
N ARG A 25 1.37 9.24 0.90
CA ARG A 25 1.37 10.51 1.63
C ARG A 25 1.81 10.40 3.08
N CYS A 26 1.49 9.28 3.74
CA CYS A 26 1.71 9.06 5.17
C CYS A 26 3.12 8.55 5.50
N ILE A 27 3.70 7.66 4.69
CA ILE A 27 4.97 6.99 4.96
C ILE A 27 6.13 8.00 5.17
N PRO A 28 6.33 9.03 4.32
CA PRO A 28 7.38 10.01 4.54
C PRO A 28 7.21 10.81 5.84
N LEU A 29 5.95 11.02 6.28
CA LEU A 29 5.66 11.71 7.55
C LEU A 29 6.01 10.85 8.78
N LEU A 30 6.09 9.54 8.60
CA LEU A 30 6.44 8.56 9.63
C LEU A 30 7.91 8.12 9.55
N GLY A 31 8.74 8.81 8.74
CA GLY A 31 10.16 8.51 8.59
C GLY A 31 10.45 7.33 7.66
N GLY A 32 9.46 6.87 6.89
CA GLY A 32 9.65 5.81 5.90
C GLY A 32 10.10 6.29 4.53
N ASP A 33 10.62 5.35 3.74
CA ASP A 33 11.08 5.55 2.36
C ASP A 33 9.89 5.88 1.42
N ASP A 34 10.00 6.97 0.65
CA ASP A 34 8.99 7.43 -0.31
C ASP A 34 8.85 6.49 -1.51
N GLU A 35 9.88 5.70 -1.80
CA GLU A 35 9.86 4.70 -2.88
C GLU A 35 9.41 3.30 -2.38
N ALA A 36 9.06 3.15 -1.10
CA ALA A 36 8.68 1.86 -0.51
C ALA A 36 7.50 1.20 -1.25
N LEU A 37 6.54 2.01 -1.74
CA LEU A 37 5.29 1.54 -2.37
C LEU A 37 5.36 1.32 -3.88
N ARG A 38 6.48 1.63 -4.54
CA ARG A 38 6.63 1.48 -6.00
C ARG A 38 6.23 0.12 -6.56
N PRO A 39 6.52 -1.02 -5.89
CA PRO A 39 6.10 -2.32 -6.39
C PRO A 39 4.58 -2.47 -6.48
N LEU A 40 3.83 -1.90 -5.54
CA LEU A 40 2.36 -1.92 -5.56
C LEU A 40 1.80 -1.00 -6.65
N TRP A 41 2.42 0.15 -6.88
CA TRP A 41 2.06 1.03 -8.00
C TRP A 41 2.29 0.37 -9.37
N ALA A 42 3.38 -0.38 -9.54
CA ALA A 42 3.64 -1.14 -10.76
C ALA A 42 2.57 -2.23 -10.98
N SER A 43 2.27 -3.01 -9.94
CA SER A 43 1.21 -4.03 -9.92
C SER A 43 -0.16 -3.44 -10.32
N LEU A 44 -0.49 -2.25 -9.80
CA LEU A 44 -1.70 -1.50 -10.15
C LEU A 44 -1.68 -0.87 -11.54
N ALA A 45 -0.52 -0.58 -12.13
CA ALA A 45 -0.43 -0.01 -13.47
C ALA A 45 -0.54 -1.10 -14.54
N GLU A 46 0.15 -2.22 -14.34
CA GLU A 46 0.25 -3.33 -15.29
C GLU A 46 -0.99 -4.21 -15.29
N GLY A 47 -1.86 -4.11 -14.26
CA GLY A 47 -3.02 -4.98 -14.13
C GLY A 47 -2.57 -6.38 -13.75
N ALA A 48 -1.96 -6.47 -12.56
CA ALA A 48 -1.36 -7.67 -12.00
C ALA A 48 -2.16 -8.95 -12.27
N ALA A 49 -1.47 -9.97 -12.79
CA ALA A 49 -1.98 -11.32 -12.80
C ALA A 49 -2.14 -11.84 -11.35
N ASP A 50 -3.12 -12.71 -11.14
CA ASP A 50 -3.38 -13.34 -9.84
C ASP A 50 -2.07 -13.88 -9.23
N GLY A 51 -1.64 -13.31 -8.10
CA GLY A 51 -0.43 -13.71 -7.38
C GLY A 51 0.68 -12.66 -7.30
N ASP A 52 0.73 -11.65 -8.19
CA ASP A 52 1.73 -10.58 -8.11
C ASP A 52 1.45 -9.65 -6.91
N TRP A 53 0.19 -9.28 -6.69
CA TRP A 53 -0.19 -8.36 -5.59
C TRP A 53 0.27 -8.83 -4.20
N ALA A 54 0.03 -10.09 -3.84
CA ALA A 54 0.36 -10.61 -2.51
C ALA A 54 1.88 -10.62 -2.26
N GLY A 55 2.68 -10.99 -3.28
CA GLY A 55 4.13 -10.98 -3.19
C GLY A 55 4.70 -9.56 -3.07
N GLN A 56 4.19 -8.61 -3.87
CA GLN A 56 4.60 -7.21 -3.76
C GLN A 56 4.20 -6.61 -2.41
N LEU A 57 3.03 -6.95 -1.88
CA LEU A 57 2.60 -6.49 -0.56
C LEU A 57 3.52 -6.99 0.55
N GLU A 58 3.96 -8.24 0.50
CA GLU A 58 4.92 -8.78 1.47
C GLU A 58 6.28 -8.08 1.37
N GLN A 59 6.76 -7.81 0.14
CA GLN A 59 7.98 -7.04 -0.05
C GLN A 59 7.88 -5.63 0.57
N VAL A 60 6.76 -4.93 0.35
CA VAL A 60 6.52 -3.61 0.94
C VAL A 60 6.48 -3.69 2.48
N ARG A 61 5.83 -4.71 3.05
CA ARG A 61 5.82 -4.92 4.50
C ARG A 61 7.23 -5.09 5.06
N GLY A 62 8.08 -5.87 4.40
CA GLY A 62 9.49 -6.03 4.79
C GLY A 62 10.27 -4.71 4.76
N LYS A 63 10.06 -3.87 3.74
CA LYS A 63 10.69 -2.55 3.65
C LYS A 63 10.26 -1.61 4.79
N LEU A 64 8.96 -1.61 5.11
CA LEU A 64 8.41 -0.76 6.17
C LEU A 64 8.75 -1.27 7.58
N ALA A 65 8.85 -2.58 7.78
CA ALA A 65 9.26 -3.16 9.06
C ALA A 65 10.76 -2.95 9.36
N ALA A 66 11.57 -2.74 8.32
CA ALA A 66 12.99 -2.38 8.47
C ALA A 66 13.21 -0.91 8.87
N LEU A 67 12.14 -0.11 9.02
CA LEU A 67 12.24 1.24 9.56
C LEU A 67 12.63 1.16 11.04
N PRO A 68 13.60 1.98 11.49
CA PRO A 68 13.95 2.03 12.90
C PRO A 68 12.79 2.67 13.68
N GLY A 69 11.91 1.84 14.23
CA GLY A 69 10.85 2.23 15.15
C GLY A 69 11.08 1.57 16.51
N GLU A 70 11.66 2.34 17.44
CA GLU A 70 11.53 2.22 18.91
C GLU A 70 11.30 0.81 19.49
N ASP A 71 12.21 -0.14 19.25
CA ASP A 71 12.22 -1.44 19.97
C ASP A 71 13.38 -1.49 20.99
N GLU A 72 13.62 -0.36 21.66
CA GLU A 72 14.46 -0.27 22.86
C GLU A 72 13.76 0.60 23.91
N ALA A 73 12.97 -0.04 24.79
CA ALA A 73 12.48 0.53 26.04
C ALA A 73 12.62 -0.51 27.17
#